data_AF-A0A355AA95-F1
#
_entry.id   AF-A0A355AA95-F1
#
_cell.length_a   1.000
_cell.length_b   1.000
_cell.length_c   1.000
_cell.angle_alpha   90.00
_cell.angle_beta   90.00
_cell.angle_gamma   90.00
#
_symmetry.space_group_name_H-M   'P 1'
#
loop_
_entity.id
_entity.type
_entity.pdbx_description
1 polymer ?
#
loop_
_entity_poly.entity_id
_entity_poly.type
_entity_poly.pdbx_seq_one_letter_code
_entity_poly.pdbx_strand_id
1 'polypeptide(L)'
;GNCEITDPGGVTEKFGVSIDGTKNIPGMLPTSSTWMFAHNIYNYLASFVEGGEVKLNREDEIIASSLVTIDGKLVHAGALEAMNMK
;
A
#
# COMPACT_ATOMS: atom_id res chain seq x y z
N GLY A 1 -13.93 -1.55 -10.36
CA GLY A 1 -14.54 -0.36 -9.71
C GLY A 1 -15.93 -0.73 -9.26
N ASN A 2 -16.52 0.02 -8.33
CA ASN A 2 -17.84 -0.30 -7.78
C ASN A 2 -19.01 0.06 -8.71
N CYS A 3 -18.80 0.97 -9.66
CA CYS A 3 -19.77 1.37 -10.66
C CYS A 3 -19.37 0.80 -12.03
N GLU A 4 -20.27 0.01 -12.63
CA GLU A 4 -20.00 -0.76 -13.86
C GLU A 4 -19.66 0.14 -15.06
N ILE A 5 -20.27 1.33 -15.13
CA ILE A 5 -20.10 2.29 -16.23
C ILE A 5 -18.95 3.29 -15.98
N THR A 6 -18.15 3.13 -14.93
CA THR A 6 -17.00 4.02 -14.66
C THR A 6 -15.87 3.78 -15.65
N ASP A 7 -15.50 4.83 -16.38
CA ASP A 7 -14.31 4.81 -17.22
C ASP A 7 -13.05 5.07 -16.35
N PRO A 8 -12.07 4.16 -16.35
CA PRO A 8 -10.97 4.21 -15.40
C PRO A 8 -9.98 5.34 -15.71
N GLY A 9 -9.78 6.26 -14.76
CA GLY A 9 -8.82 7.35 -14.83
C GLY A 9 -9.35 8.66 -15.40
N GLY A 10 -10.64 8.75 -15.72
CA GLY A 10 -11.26 9.96 -16.26
C GLY A 10 -12.52 10.37 -15.50
N VAL A 11 -12.95 11.62 -15.73
CA VAL A 11 -14.26 12.11 -15.32
C VAL A 11 -15.15 12.14 -16.55
N THR A 12 -16.24 11.38 -16.54
CA THR A 12 -17.13 11.21 -17.70
C THR A 12 -18.57 11.48 -17.31
N GLU A 13 -19.33 12.12 -18.19
CA GLU A 13 -20.78 12.27 -18.01
C GLU A 13 -21.53 11.16 -18.74
N LYS A 14 -22.43 10.47 -18.03
CA LYS A 14 -23.35 9.47 -18.61
C LYS A 14 -24.75 9.73 -18.08
N PHE A 15 -25.72 9.87 -18.98
CA PHE A 15 -27.13 10.14 -18.64
C PHE A 15 -27.35 11.38 -17.76
N GLY A 16 -26.55 12.44 -17.94
CA GLY A 16 -26.61 13.66 -17.11
C GLY A 16 -25.94 13.53 -15.74
N VAL A 17 -25.25 12.42 -15.47
CA VAL A 17 -24.53 12.17 -14.21
C VAL A 17 -23.03 12.16 -14.47
N SER A 18 -22.27 12.95 -13.70
CA SER A 18 -20.81 12.90 -13.73
C SER A 18 -20.28 11.72 -12.91
N ILE A 19 -19.35 10.97 -13.50
CA ILE A 19 -18.75 9.77 -12.93
C ILE A 19 -17.23 9.99 -12.91
N ASP A 20 -16.66 10.07 -11.71
CA ASP A 20 -15.24 10.27 -11.50
C ASP A 20 -14.52 8.93 -11.27
N GLY A 21 -13.73 8.51 -12.25
CA GLY A 21 -12.89 7.32 -12.21
C GLY A 21 -11.44 7.57 -11.85
N THR A 22 -11.08 8.75 -11.30
CA THR A 22 -9.70 9.12 -10.97
C THR A 22 -8.97 8.02 -10.18
N LYS A 23 -7.84 7.54 -10.71
CA LYS A 23 -7.08 6.41 -10.10
C LYS A 23 -6.17 6.84 -8.95
N ASN A 24 -5.61 8.04 -9.03
CA ASN A 24 -4.63 8.55 -8.06
C ASN A 24 -5.16 9.80 -7.36
N ILE A 25 -6.27 9.64 -6.62
CA ILE A 25 -6.86 10.72 -5.82
C ILE A 25 -5.82 11.32 -4.83
N PRO A 26 -4.99 10.53 -4.12
CA PRO A 26 -3.94 11.11 -3.26
C PRO A 26 -2.96 12.01 -4.02
N GLY A 27 -2.63 11.67 -5.26
CA GLY A 27 -1.79 12.50 -6.13
C GLY A 27 -2.38 13.88 -6.46
N MET A 28 -3.70 14.07 -6.27
CA MET A 28 -4.38 15.36 -6.44
C MET A 28 -4.28 16.26 -5.19
N LEU A 29 -3.86 15.71 -4.05
CA LEU A 29 -3.58 16.44 -2.81
C LEU A 29 -2.15 16.13 -2.31
N PRO A 30 -1.13 16.39 -3.14
CA PRO A 30 0.22 15.83 -2.95
C PRO A 30 0.85 16.24 -1.62
N THR A 31 0.64 17.48 -1.16
CA THR A 31 1.19 17.96 0.12
C THR A 31 0.68 17.15 1.30
N SER A 32 -0.65 17.03 1.44
CA SER A 32 -1.28 16.31 2.55
C SER A 32 -1.01 14.81 2.46
N SER A 33 -1.10 14.23 1.25
CA SER A 33 -0.85 12.81 1.04
C SER A 33 0.60 12.43 1.31
N THR A 34 1.56 13.26 0.89
CA THR A 34 2.99 13.05 1.19
C THR A 34 3.24 13.12 2.70
N TRP A 35 2.68 14.12 3.38
CA TRP A 35 2.86 14.27 4.82
C TRP A 35 2.31 13.06 5.59
N MET A 36 1.09 12.63 5.28
CA MET A 36 0.45 11.46 5.90
C MET A 36 1.25 10.18 5.63
N PHE A 37 1.69 9.96 4.38
CA PHE A 37 2.49 8.79 4.03
C PHE A 37 3.83 8.77 4.77
N ALA A 38 4.55 9.90 4.81
CA ALA A 38 5.80 10.01 5.53
C ALA A 38 5.64 9.73 7.04
N HIS A 39 4.54 10.20 7.65
CA HIS A 39 4.24 9.91 9.05
C HIS A 39 3.99 8.41 9.31
N ASN A 40 3.26 7.74 8.42
CA ASN A 40 3.03 6.29 8.53
C ASN A 40 4.34 5.51 8.41
N ILE A 41 5.20 5.87 7.45
CA ILE A 41 6.52 5.25 7.28
C ILE A 41 7.39 5.49 8.51
N TYR A 42 7.41 6.72 9.04
CA TYR A 42 8.15 7.04 10.26
C TYR A 42 7.69 6.19 11.45
N ASN A 43 6.38 6.15 11.72
CA ASN A 43 5.83 5.37 12.83
C ASN A 43 6.10 3.88 12.69
N TYR A 44 6.03 3.36 11.46
CA TYR A 44 6.38 1.98 11.15
C TYR A 44 7.87 1.70 11.40
N LEU A 45 8.78 2.53 10.88
CA LEU A 45 10.22 2.36 11.13
C LEU A 45 10.57 2.50 12.61
N ALA A 46 9.93 3.42 13.33
CA ALA A 46 10.17 3.66 14.74
C ALA A 46 9.84 2.44 15.62
N SER A 47 9.04 1.48 15.15
CA SER A 47 8.73 0.27 15.93
C SER A 47 9.84 -0.79 15.91
N PHE A 48 10.78 -0.72 14.97
CA PHE A 48 11.85 -1.72 14.83
C PHE A 48 13.24 -1.17 14.48
N VAL A 49 13.38 0.15 14.33
CA VAL A 49 14.68 0.81 14.20
C VAL A 49 15.10 1.34 15.57
N GLU A 50 16.14 0.74 16.13
CA GLU A 50 16.68 1.09 17.44
C GLU A 50 18.16 1.47 17.32
N GLY A 51 18.53 2.66 17.80
CA GLY A 51 19.93 3.09 17.77
C GLY A 51 20.51 3.27 16.35
N GLY A 52 19.65 3.44 15.34
CA GLY A 52 20.07 3.51 13.93
C GLY A 52 20.25 2.15 13.27
N GLU A 53 20.00 1.05 13.99
CA GLU A 53 20.05 -0.31 13.46
C GLU A 53 18.64 -0.88 13.28
N VAL A 54 18.45 -1.65 12.20
CA VAL A 54 17.20 -2.33 11.90
C VAL A 54 17.14 -3.64 12.70
N LYS A 55 16.21 -3.73 13.65
CA LYS A 55 15.99 -4.92 14.49
C LYS A 55 14.66 -5.60 14.13
N LEU A 56 14.70 -6.48 13.14
CA LEU A 56 13.51 -7.19 12.68
C LEU A 56 13.20 -8.39 13.58
N ASN A 57 12.26 -8.23 14.51
CA ASN A 57 11.66 -9.37 15.19
C ASN A 57 10.63 -10.05 14.28
N ARG A 58 10.94 -11.22 13.73
CA ARG A 58 10.04 -11.94 12.81
C ARG A 58 8.84 -12.61 13.50
N GLU A 59 8.82 -12.63 14.83
CA GLU A 59 7.67 -13.09 15.62
C GLU A 59 6.68 -11.95 15.90
N ASP A 60 7.08 -10.69 15.67
CA ASP A 60 6.19 -9.55 15.75
C ASP A 60 5.17 -9.60 14.59
N GLU A 61 3.88 -9.48 14.91
CA GLU A 61 2.79 -9.63 13.95
C GLU A 61 2.84 -8.58 12.82
N ILE A 62 3.24 -7.35 13.15
CA ILE A 62 3.32 -6.24 12.18
C ILE A 62 4.45 -6.53 11.19
N ILE A 63 5.61 -6.98 11.66
CA ILE A 63 6.74 -7.35 10.80
C ILE A 63 6.41 -8.60 9.99
N ALA A 64 5.88 -9.64 10.62
CA ALA A 64 5.59 -10.92 9.96
C ALA A 64 4.56 -10.77 8.84
N SER A 65 3.53 -9.93 9.05
CA SER A 65 2.48 -9.69 8.06
C SER A 65 2.91 -8.77 6.90
N SER A 66 3.91 -7.91 7.10
CA SER A 66 4.37 -6.94 6.11
C SER A 66 5.64 -7.36 5.36
N LEU A 67 6.45 -8.26 5.91
CA LEU A 67 7.72 -8.70 5.32
C LEU A 67 7.48 -9.62 4.10
N VAL A 68 7.67 -9.07 2.90
CA VAL A 68 7.49 -9.83 1.65
C VAL A 68 8.68 -10.72 1.32
N THR A 69 9.89 -10.17 1.36
CA THR A 69 11.11 -10.86 0.95
C THR A 69 12.26 -10.62 1.93
N ILE A 70 13.11 -11.63 2.12
CA ILE A 70 14.36 -11.50 2.87
C ILE A 70 15.38 -12.50 2.30
N ASP A 71 16.66 -12.12 2.23
CA ASP A 71 17.76 -12.96 1.74
C ASP A 71 17.50 -13.63 0.38
N GLY A 72 16.88 -12.87 -0.54
CA GLY A 72 16.54 -13.35 -1.88
C GLY A 72 15.39 -14.37 -1.92
N LYS A 73 14.67 -14.58 -0.81
CA LYS A 73 13.54 -15.50 -0.71
C LYS A 73 12.22 -14.76 -0.50
N LEU A 74 11.16 -15.26 -1.11
CA LEU A 74 9.78 -14.85 -0.84
C LEU A 74 9.32 -15.55 0.44
N VAL A 75 8.87 -14.79 1.43
CA VAL A 75 8.47 -15.33 2.75
C VAL A 75 7.03 -15.00 3.14
N HIS A 76 6.40 -14.00 2.49
CA HIS A 76 5.03 -13.62 2.80
C HIS A 76 4.02 -14.66 2.28
N ALA A 77 3.20 -15.19 3.19
CA ALA A 77 2.28 -16.28 2.94
C ALA A 77 1.28 -15.98 1.80
N GLY A 78 0.70 -14.78 1.76
CA GLY A 78 -0.23 -14.39 0.71
C GLY A 78 0.43 -14.20 -0.66
N ALA A 79 1.70 -13.83 -0.70
CA ALA A 79 2.44 -13.66 -1.95
C ALA A 79 2.86 -15.02 -2.52
N LEU A 80 3.29 -15.95 -1.67
CA LEU A 80 3.56 -17.34 -2.04
C LEU A 80 2.31 -18.01 -2.64
N GLU A 81 1.14 -17.78 -2.04
CA GLU A 81 -0.13 -18.29 -2.55
C GLU A 81 -0.50 -17.69 -3.91
N ALA A 82 -0.43 -16.36 -4.04
CA ALA A 82 -0.75 -15.68 -5.29
C ALA A 82 0.18 -16.08 -6.46
N MET A 83 1.42 -16.50 -6.15
CA MET A 83 2.39 -16.95 -7.14
C MET A 83 2.34 -18.47 -7.40
N ASN A 84 1.42 -19.22 -6.78
CA ASN A 84 1.36 -20.69 -6.85
C ASN A 84 2.68 -21.36 -6.40
N MET A 85 3.32 -20.82 -5.36
CA MET A 85 4.58 -21.30 -4.79
C MET A 85 4.39 -21.94 -3.39
N LYS A 86 3.15 -22.21 -3.01
CA LYS A 86 2.80 -22.97 -1.79
C LYS A 86 2.85 -24.46 -2.04
#